data_AF-A0A6L9QVK3-F1
#
_entry.id   AF-A0A6L9QVK3-F1
#
_cell.length_a   1.000
_cell.length_b   1.000
_cell.length_c   1.000
_cell.angle_alpha   90.00
_cell.angle_beta   90.00
_cell.angle_gamma   90.00
#
_symmetry.space_group_name_H-M   'P 1'
#
loop_
_entity.id
_entity.type
_entity.pdbx_description
1 polymer ?
#
loop_
_entity_poly.entity_id
_entity_poly.type
_entity_poly.pdbx_seq_one_letter_code
_entity_poly.pdbx_strand_id
1 'polypeptide(L)'
;RRAGRETWEAQGRVSRRLALLAPLTQVLVVGVAGIRLSTGDITTGQLVAAVSYAAMAVAAASLFDTVVALLNCQVGAGRIDEILTAAPAVRAPARPVPLPDGPGRLRLRGVTVRTGGRTVLDRLDL
;
A
#
# COMPACT_ATOMS: atom_id res chain seq x y z
N ARG A 1 -0.61 -10.90 -16.14
CA ARG A 1 0.12 -9.61 -16.01
C ARG A 1 -0.77 -8.36 -16.16
N ARG A 2 -2.01 -8.42 -16.70
CA ARG A 2 -2.95 -7.28 -16.77
C ARG A 2 -3.78 -7.06 -15.48
N ALA A 3 -4.15 -8.13 -14.79
CA ALA A 3 -5.00 -8.06 -13.58
C ALA A 3 -4.39 -7.30 -12.37
N GLY A 4 -3.07 -7.11 -12.35
CA GLY A 4 -2.40 -6.35 -11.27
C GLY A 4 -2.46 -4.82 -11.44
N ARG A 5 -2.78 -4.31 -12.64
CA ARG A 5 -2.86 -2.86 -12.87
C ARG A 5 -4.23 -2.28 -12.53
N GLU A 6 -5.30 -3.04 -12.78
CA GLU A 6 -6.68 -2.60 -12.48
C GLU A 6 -6.95 -2.53 -10.96
N THR A 7 -6.34 -3.41 -10.17
CA THR A 7 -6.41 -3.37 -8.70
C THR A 7 -5.68 -2.16 -8.11
N TRP A 8 -4.55 -1.77 -8.70
CA TRP A 8 -3.79 -0.57 -8.31
C TRP A 8 -4.57 0.74 -8.55
N GLU A 9 -5.35 0.82 -9.62
CA GLU A 9 -6.18 1.99 -9.93
C GLU A 9 -7.45 2.06 -9.06
N ALA A 10 -8.01 0.91 -8.67
CA ALA A 10 -9.13 0.84 -7.75
C ALA A 10 -8.74 1.23 -6.31
N GLN A 11 -7.62 0.68 -5.80
CA GLN A 11 -7.11 1.04 -4.47
C GLN A 11 -6.68 2.52 -4.39
N GLY A 12 -6.03 3.05 -5.44
CA GLY A 12 -5.58 4.43 -5.49
C GLY A 12 -6.71 5.46 -5.47
N ARG A 13 -7.88 5.14 -6.05
CA ARG A 13 -9.03 6.06 -6.08
C ARG A 13 -9.74 6.18 -4.74
N VAL A 14 -9.90 5.08 -4.00
CA VAL A 14 -10.51 5.13 -2.66
C VAL A 14 -9.57 5.81 -1.68
N SER A 15 -8.27 5.49 -1.73
CA SER A 15 -7.26 6.12 -0.89
C SER A 15 -7.13 7.64 -1.16
N ARG A 16 -7.20 8.07 -2.43
CA ARG A 16 -7.21 9.51 -2.77
C ARG A 16 -8.50 10.22 -2.37
N ARG A 17 -9.66 9.56 -2.49
CA ARG A 17 -10.94 10.15 -2.08
C ARG A 17 -11.04 10.33 -0.56
N LEU A 18 -10.51 9.37 0.21
CA LEU A 18 -10.44 9.49 1.66
C LEU A 18 -9.42 10.55 2.09
N ALA A 19 -8.27 10.63 1.42
CA ALA A 19 -7.24 11.63 1.72
C ALA A 19 -7.70 13.08 1.46
N LEU A 20 -8.69 13.28 0.58
CA LEU A 20 -9.27 14.60 0.31
C LEU A 20 -10.33 15.02 1.34
N LEU A 21 -10.90 14.11 2.13
CA LEU A 21 -11.92 14.44 3.13
C LEU A 21 -11.35 15.27 4.29
N ALA A 22 -10.13 14.97 4.73
CA ALA A 22 -9.46 15.71 5.80
C ALA A 22 -9.24 17.21 5.44
N PRO A 23 -8.60 17.57 4.32
CA PRO A 23 -8.42 18.97 3.93
C PRO A 23 -9.75 19.67 3.60
N LEU A 24 -10.74 18.96 3.01
CA LEU A 24 -12.08 19.51 2.80
C LEU A 24 -12.75 19.92 4.12
N THR A 25 -12.66 19.06 5.14
CA THR A 25 -13.21 19.35 6.47
C THR A 25 -12.51 20.55 7.10
N GLN A 26 -11.18 20.65 6.95
CA GLN A 26 -10.40 21.76 7.48
C GLN A 26 -10.73 23.10 6.81
N VAL A 27 -10.90 23.11 5.48
CA VAL A 27 -11.34 24.31 4.73
C VAL A 27 -12.76 24.71 5.14
N LEU A 28 -13.65 23.74 5.39
CA LEU A 28 -15.03 24.01 5.78
C LEU A 28 -15.11 24.61 7.20
N VAL A 29 -14.33 24.10 8.15
CA VAL A 29 -14.22 24.66 9.51
C VAL A 29 -13.70 26.09 9.48
N VAL A 30 -12.61 26.34 8.74
CA VAL A 30 -12.01 27.67 8.62
C VAL A 30 -12.95 28.65 7.89
N GLY A 31 -13.62 28.19 6.83
CA GLY A 31 -14.57 28.99 6.06
C GLY A 31 -15.80 29.41 6.88
N VAL A 32 -16.40 28.47 7.63
CA VAL A 32 -17.55 28.77 8.50
C VAL A 32 -17.15 29.70 9.65
N ALA A 33 -15.96 29.50 10.24
CA ALA A 33 -15.43 30.37 11.27
C ALA A 33 -15.15 31.79 10.74
N GLY A 34 -14.62 31.91 9.52
CA GLY A 34 -14.36 33.21 8.87
C GLY A 34 -15.62 33.97 8.50
N ILE A 35 -16.66 33.29 7.99
CA ILE A 35 -17.94 33.92 7.63
C ILE A 35 -18.63 34.46 8.89
N ARG A 36 -18.71 33.67 9.97
CA ARG A 36 -19.32 34.12 11.23
C ARG A 36 -18.56 35.28 11.91
N LEU A 37 -17.26 35.41 11.68
CA LEU A 37 -16.49 36.56 12.15
C LEU A 37 -16.86 37.83 11.36
N SER A 38 -17.06 37.70 10.05
CA SER A 38 -17.36 38.85 9.18
C SER A 38 -18.76 39.45 9.38
N THR A 39 -19.73 38.68 9.91
CA THR A 39 -21.11 39.16 10.14
C THR A 39 -21.30 39.95 11.44
N GLY A 40 -20.30 40.01 12.33
CA GLY A 40 -20.38 40.80 13.57
C GLY A 40 -21.29 40.20 14.66
N ASP A 41 -21.80 38.98 14.46
CA ASP A 41 -22.68 38.28 15.41
C ASP A 41 -21.99 37.82 16.70
N ILE A 42 -20.66 37.93 16.77
CA ILE A 42 -19.84 37.41 17.86
C ILE A 42 -18.84 38.44 18.34
N THR A 43 -18.71 38.52 19.66
CA THR A 43 -17.68 39.32 20.34
C THR A 43 -16.28 38.70 20.15
N THR A 44 -15.23 39.50 20.32
CA THR A 44 -13.83 39.05 20.19
C THR A 44 -13.51 37.83 21.07
N GLY A 45 -14.12 37.74 22.25
CA GLY A 45 -13.97 36.60 23.15
C GLY A 45 -14.65 35.32 22.63
N GLN A 46 -15.82 35.44 21.99
CA GLN A 46 -16.51 34.30 21.38
C GLN A 46 -15.77 33.80 20.13
N LEU A 47 -15.10 34.68 19.39
CA LEU A 47 -14.23 34.27 18.30
C LEU A 47 -13.06 33.40 18.80
N VAL A 48 -12.35 33.85 19.84
CA VAL A 48 -11.22 33.10 20.42
C VAL A 48 -11.69 31.74 20.96
N ALA A 49 -12.86 31.69 21.61
CA ALA A 49 -13.45 30.43 22.07
C ALA A 49 -13.76 29.49 20.89
N ALA A 50 -14.40 29.99 19.83
CA ALA A 50 -14.74 29.20 18.65
C ALA A 50 -13.49 28.65 17.93
N VAL A 51 -12.45 29.48 17.75
CA VAL A 51 -11.17 29.06 17.16
C VAL A 51 -10.47 28.01 18.02
N SER A 52 -10.50 28.17 19.35
CA SER A 52 -9.88 27.21 20.27
C SER A 52 -10.58 25.85 20.25
N TYR A 53 -11.92 25.83 20.24
CA TYR A 53 -12.69 24.58 20.12
C TYR A 53 -12.52 23.92 18.75
N ALA A 54 -12.47 24.72 17.68
CA ALA A 54 -12.16 24.21 16.35
C ALA A 54 -10.76 23.57 16.30
N ALA A 55 -9.75 24.22 16.90
CA ALA A 55 -8.41 23.68 17.00
C ALA A 55 -8.37 22.38 17.83
N MET A 56 -9.10 22.30 18.95
CA MET A 56 -9.24 21.06 19.72
C MET A 56 -9.92 19.95 18.91
N ALA A 57 -10.95 20.27 18.13
CA ALA A 57 -11.63 19.29 17.29
C ALA A 57 -10.70 18.73 16.20
N VAL A 58 -9.90 19.59 15.56
CA VAL A 58 -8.89 19.17 14.57
C VAL A 58 -7.80 18.31 15.23
N ALA A 59 -7.33 18.70 16.43
CA ALA A 59 -6.35 17.92 17.19
C ALA A 59 -6.90 16.56 17.63
N ALA A 60 -8.19 16.46 17.99
CA ALA A 60 -8.83 15.19 18.29
C ALA A 60 -8.99 14.31 17.04
N ALA A 61 -9.25 14.91 15.87
CA ALA A 61 -9.38 14.18 14.62
C ALA A 61 -8.07 13.50 14.19
N SER A 62 -6.90 14.10 14.44
CA SER A 62 -5.61 13.49 14.10
C SER A 62 -5.30 12.21 14.88
N LEU A 63 -5.93 12.01 16.05
CA LEU A 63 -5.83 10.74 16.77
C LEU A 63 -6.44 9.58 15.97
N PHE A 64 -7.52 9.83 15.23
CA PHE A 64 -8.12 8.82 14.36
C PHE A 64 -7.21 8.44 13.20
N ASP A 65 -6.46 9.39 12.63
CA ASP A 65 -5.48 9.09 11.57
C ASP A 65 -4.42 8.09 12.03
N THR A 66 -4.01 8.17 13.31
CA THR A 66 -3.04 7.25 13.90
C THR A 66 -3.58 5.82 13.96
N VAL A 67 -4.86 5.66 14.33
CA VAL A 67 -5.53 4.34 14.35
C VAL A 67 -5.60 3.75 12.95
N VAL A 68 -5.95 4.55 11.95
CA VAL A 68 -5.99 4.12 10.55
C VAL A 68 -4.60 3.71 10.04
N ALA A 69 -3.55 4.47 10.40
CA ALA A 69 -2.18 4.11 10.07
C ALA A 69 -1.77 2.76 10.67
N LEU A 70 -2.14 2.52 11.94
CA LEU A 70 -1.86 1.25 12.62
C LEU A 70 -2.55 0.05 11.93
N LEU A 71 -3.81 0.20 11.54
CA LEU A 71 -4.55 -0.84 10.81
C LEU A 71 -3.89 -1.16 9.47
N ASN A 72 -3.45 -0.14 8.71
CA ASN A 72 -2.74 -0.34 7.45
C ASN A 72 -1.40 -1.08 7.67
N CYS A 73 -0.66 -0.75 8.74
CA CYS A 73 0.57 -1.46 9.09
C CYS A 73 0.32 -2.95 9.38
N GLN A 74 -0.74 -3.30 10.11
CA GLN A 74 -1.08 -4.70 10.39
C GLN A 74 -1.41 -5.48 9.11
N VAL A 75 -2.19 -4.89 8.21
CA VAL A 75 -2.50 -5.49 6.90
C VAL A 75 -1.22 -5.68 6.06
N GLY A 76 -0.31 -4.70 6.10
CA GLY A 76 0.99 -4.79 5.42
C GLY A 76 1.87 -5.90 5.98
N ALA A 77 1.91 -6.06 7.31
CA ALA A 77 2.68 -7.10 7.98
C ALA A 77 2.26 -8.51 7.56
N GLY A 78 0.95 -8.77 7.42
CA GLY A 78 0.45 -10.06 6.93
C GLY A 78 0.97 -10.43 5.54
N ARG A 79 1.09 -9.44 4.63
CA ARG A 79 1.66 -9.68 3.29
C ARG A 79 3.16 -9.94 3.30
N ILE A 80 3.89 -9.36 4.24
CA ILE A 80 5.31 -9.65 4.41
C ILE A 80 5.48 -11.08 4.92
N ASP A 81 4.64 -11.50 5.87
CA ASP A 81 4.64 -12.86 6.40
C ASP A 81 4.33 -13.90 5.31
N GLU A 82 3.39 -13.63 4.40
CA GLU A 82 3.13 -14.47 3.23
C GLU A 82 4.38 -14.68 2.35
N ILE A 83 5.22 -13.65 2.19
CA ILE A 83 6.47 -13.76 1.41
C ILE A 83 7.52 -14.56 2.16
N LEU A 84 7.65 -14.32 3.48
CA LEU A 84 8.64 -15.00 4.32
C LEU A 84 8.31 -16.48 4.51
N THR A 85 7.03 -16.84 4.59
CA THR A 85 6.56 -18.21 4.75
C THR A 85 6.38 -18.95 3.43
N ALA A 86 6.40 -18.25 2.29
CA ALA A 86 6.32 -18.87 0.98
C ALA A 86 7.48 -19.86 0.77
N ALA A 87 7.15 -21.15 0.69
CA ALA A 87 8.12 -22.17 0.37
C ALA A 87 8.63 -21.99 -1.08
N PRO A 88 9.96 -21.94 -1.32
CA PRO A 88 10.49 -21.86 -2.67
C PRO A 88 10.03 -23.06 -3.50
N ALA A 89 9.55 -22.80 -4.71
CA ALA A 89 9.13 -23.85 -5.66
C ALA A 89 10.31 -24.74 -6.09
N VAL A 90 11.54 -24.20 -6.05
CA VAL A 90 12.78 -24.93 -6.25
C VAL A 90 13.60 -24.83 -4.97
N ARG A 91 13.72 -25.94 -4.25
CA ARG A 91 14.55 -26.02 -3.05
C ARG A 91 15.97 -26.41 -3.43
N ALA A 92 16.94 -25.83 -2.74
CA ALA A 92 18.32 -26.30 -2.83
C ALA A 92 18.39 -27.78 -2.40
N PRO A 93 19.17 -28.62 -3.08
CA PRO A 93 19.34 -30.02 -2.69
C PRO A 93 19.98 -30.12 -1.30
N ALA A 94 19.61 -31.15 -0.53
CA ALA A 94 20.10 -31.37 0.84
C ALA A 94 21.64 -31.46 0.96
N ARG A 95 22.32 -31.77 -0.15
CA ARG A 95 23.78 -31.72 -0.28
C ARG A 95 24.11 -30.94 -1.55
N PRO A 96 24.42 -29.63 -1.46
CA PRO A 96 24.87 -28.86 -2.60
C PRO A 96 26.23 -29.38 -3.06
N VAL A 97 26.37 -29.63 -4.35
CA VAL A 97 27.66 -29.98 -4.96
C VAL A 97 28.23 -28.73 -5.60
N PRO A 98 29.44 -28.28 -5.22
CA PRO A 98 30.07 -27.12 -5.85
C PRO A 98 30.36 -27.41 -7.32
N LEU A 99 30.14 -26.41 -8.17
CA LEU A 99 30.51 -26.52 -9.59
C LEU A 99 32.04 -26.54 -9.71
N PRO A 100 32.62 -27.42 -10.53
CA PRO A 100 34.05 -27.40 -10.82
C PRO A 100 34.46 -26.10 -11.51
N ASP A 101 35.65 -25.58 -11.19
CA ASP A 101 36.22 -24.42 -11.87
C ASP A 101 36.61 -24.77 -13.32
N GLY A 102 36.21 -23.94 -14.29
CA GLY A 102 36.58 -24.08 -15.70
C GLY A 102 35.46 -23.71 -16.68
N PRO A 103 35.73 -23.72 -18.01
CA PRO A 103 34.71 -23.51 -19.02
C PRO A 103 33.75 -24.72 -19.05
N GLY A 104 32.67 -24.63 -18.29
CA GLY A 104 31.62 -25.64 -18.28
C GLY A 104 30.95 -25.76 -19.65
N ARG A 105 30.73 -26.99 -20.13
CA ARG A 105 29.89 -27.25 -21.31
C ARG A 105 28.47 -27.55 -20.84
N LEU A 106 27.53 -26.67 -21.16
CA LEU A 106 26.10 -26.91 -20.97
C LEU A 106 25.56 -27.74 -22.14
N ARG A 107 24.82 -28.80 -21.85
CA ARG A 107 24.08 -29.56 -22.84
C ARG A 107 22.64 -29.77 -22.36
N LEU A 108 21.67 -29.36 -23.15
CA LEU A 108 20.25 -29.62 -22.93
C LEU A 108 19.92 -30.95 -23.61
N ARG A 109 19.25 -31.86 -22.89
CA ARG A 109 18.84 -33.16 -23.45
C ARG A 109 17.37 -33.44 -23.14
N GLY A 110 16.56 -33.59 -24.17
CA GLY A 110 15.13 -33.90 -24.09
C GLY A 110 14.34 -32.93 -23.22
N VAL A 111 14.76 -31.67 -23.12
CA VAL A 111 14.20 -30.73 -22.16
C VAL A 111 12.79 -30.33 -22.58
N THR A 112 11.82 -30.59 -21.70
CA THR A 112 10.41 -30.22 -21.88
C THR A 112 10.00 -29.24 -20.79
N VAL A 113 9.54 -28.05 -21.16
CA VAL A 113 9.12 -27.00 -20.22
C VAL A 113 7.61 -26.82 -20.32
N ARG A 114 6.91 -26.91 -19.18
CA ARG A 114 5.48 -26.67 -19.08
C ARG A 114 5.20 -25.48 -18.16
N THR A 115 4.41 -24.54 -18.64
CA THR A 115 4.00 -23.34 -17.88
C THR A 115 2.49 -23.22 -17.94
N GLY A 116 1.83 -23.23 -16.77
CA GLY A 116 0.37 -23.09 -16.68
C GLY A 116 -0.40 -24.16 -17.47
N GLY A 117 0.07 -25.40 -17.45
CA GLY A 117 -0.54 -26.52 -18.17
C GLY A 117 -0.23 -26.58 -19.67
N ARG A 118 0.48 -25.60 -20.24
CA ARG A 118 0.88 -25.58 -21.65
C ARG A 118 2.34 -25.94 -21.80
N THR A 119 2.65 -26.83 -22.76
CA THR A 119 4.02 -27.14 -23.15
C THR A 119 4.57 -26.01 -24.02
N VAL A 120 5.67 -25.39 -23.58
CA VAL A 120 6.32 -24.25 -24.27
C VAL A 120 7.57 -24.72 -25.01
N LEU A 121 8.28 -25.69 -24.44
CA LEU A 121 9.38 -26.41 -25.08
C LEU A 121 9.07 -27.89 -24.99
N ASP A 122 9.20 -28.60 -26.10
CA ASP A 122 9.01 -30.04 -26.17
C ASP A 122 10.29 -30.69 -26.68
N ARG A 123 10.90 -31.54 -25.85
CA ARG A 123 12.09 -32.36 -26.16
C ARG A 123 13.21 -31.60 -26.89
N LEU A 124 13.65 -30.47 -26.33
CA LEU A 124 14.79 -29.73 -26.88
C LEU A 124 16.12 -30.42 -26.52
N ASP A 125 16.96 -30.64 -27.53
CA ASP A 125 18.34 -31.09 -27.43
C ASP A 125 19.29 -30.00 -27.96
N LEU A 126 20.27 -29.55 -27.16
CA LEU A 126 21.28 -28.55 -27.52
C LEU A 126 22.63 -28.85 -26.89
#